data_AF-A0A841JEE9-F1
#
_entry.id   AF-A0A841JEE9-F1
#
_cell.length_a   1.000
_cell.length_b   1.000
_cell.length_c   1.000
_cell.angle_alpha   90.00
_cell.angle_beta   90.00
_cell.angle_gamma   90.00
#
_symmetry.space_group_name_H-M   'P 1'
#
loop_
_entity.id
_entity.type
_entity.pdbx_description
1 polymer ?
#
loop_
_entity_poly.entity_id
_entity_poly.type
_entity_poly.pdbx_seq_one_letter_code
_entity_poly.pdbx_strand_id
1 'polypeptide(L)'
;MKQILVASDFSPSAANAMEYAMSLALLLKLEVCVIHAIHPTEGINNSIYNAIFIEDYYRNKREALKAWATVYTDKDEFKSVSVTTRCDIGFLKTVITHYIDNYPVELLAMGITGATGLSGIVGSNASMMVTRVKTPTLIIPLESRFPDVPAITLATDYETKLSPNDVTALNEMIKAFHTKQMQVLYVDEKSDVKHIQTGEARLKELLPHTELMFNYLKDSTPLSGIMEFIEEHETDILCLVKHHHNIIYRLFNRSTVNQIMSRSVKAILVLHE
;
A
#
# COMPACT_ATOMS: atom_id res chain seq x y z
N MET A 1 16.43 -3.09 12.30
CA MET A 1 16.44 -1.83 11.52
C MET A 1 15.09 -1.71 10.86
N LYS A 2 14.52 -0.50 10.75
CA LYS A 2 13.19 -0.28 10.16
C LYS A 2 13.22 -0.54 8.65
N GLN A 3 12.15 -1.13 8.11
CA GLN A 3 12.11 -1.51 6.69
C GLN A 3 10.74 -1.35 6.03
N ILE A 4 10.78 -1.21 4.70
CA ILE A 4 9.63 -1.37 3.81
C ILE A 4 9.59 -2.84 3.36
N LEU A 5 8.46 -3.51 3.58
CA LEU A 5 8.22 -4.86 3.09
C LEU A 5 7.53 -4.79 1.74
N VAL A 6 8.10 -5.40 0.71
CA VAL A 6 7.52 -5.45 -0.64
C VAL A 6 6.98 -6.86 -0.89
N ALA A 7 5.67 -7.01 -1.04
CA ALA A 7 5.12 -8.30 -1.46
C ALA A 7 5.24 -8.44 -2.98
N SER A 8 5.87 -9.51 -3.45
CA SER A 8 6.08 -9.75 -4.87
C SER A 8 5.59 -11.12 -5.30
N ASP A 9 4.97 -11.16 -6.47
CA ASP A 9 4.64 -12.35 -7.26
C ASP A 9 5.34 -12.34 -8.63
N PHE A 10 6.42 -11.56 -8.76
CA PHE A 10 7.19 -11.33 -9.99
C PHE A 10 6.42 -10.62 -11.11
N SER A 11 5.19 -10.15 -10.85
CA SER A 11 4.41 -9.43 -11.85
C SER A 11 4.97 -8.04 -12.15
N PRO A 12 4.60 -7.45 -13.30
CA PRO A 12 4.84 -6.04 -13.56
C PRO A 12 4.28 -5.10 -12.48
N SER A 13 3.17 -5.46 -11.81
CA SER A 13 2.62 -4.63 -10.73
C SER A 13 3.49 -4.70 -9.48
N ALA A 14 4.04 -5.88 -9.16
CA ALA A 14 5.01 -6.04 -8.08
C ALA A 14 6.33 -5.33 -8.39
N ALA A 15 6.74 -5.32 -9.66
CA ALA A 15 7.90 -4.57 -10.12
C ALA A 15 7.74 -3.07 -9.88
N ASN A 16 6.58 -2.50 -10.22
CA ASN A 16 6.32 -1.09 -9.91
C ASN A 16 6.27 -0.82 -8.40
N ALA A 17 5.67 -1.73 -7.63
CA ALA A 17 5.66 -1.61 -6.17
C ALA A 17 7.08 -1.62 -5.56
N MET A 18 7.99 -2.42 -6.14
CA MET A 18 9.40 -2.42 -5.76
C MET A 18 10.08 -1.09 -6.07
N GLU A 19 9.86 -0.50 -7.26
CA GLU A 19 10.45 0.81 -7.58
C GLU A 19 9.99 1.91 -6.61
N TYR A 20 8.70 1.94 -6.29
CA TYR A 20 8.16 2.85 -5.27
C TYR A 20 8.82 2.64 -3.91
N ALA A 21 8.96 1.38 -3.47
CA ALA A 21 9.59 1.07 -2.20
C ALA A 21 11.07 1.46 -2.17
N MET A 22 11.82 1.26 -3.26
CA MET A 22 13.22 1.67 -3.36
C MET A 22 13.37 3.20 -3.29
N SER A 23 12.52 3.95 -4.00
CA SER A 23 12.50 5.41 -3.96
C SER A 23 12.15 5.95 -2.57
N LEU A 24 11.12 5.38 -1.90
CA LEU A 24 10.79 5.75 -0.53
C LEU A 24 11.89 5.38 0.47
N ALA A 25 12.47 4.20 0.33
CA ALA A 25 13.55 3.73 1.18
C ALA A 25 14.78 4.63 1.09
N LEU A 26 15.12 5.12 -0.11
CA LEU A 26 16.18 6.08 -0.33
C LEU A 26 15.91 7.41 0.40
N LEU A 27 14.69 7.96 0.28
CA LEU A 27 14.30 9.22 0.91
C LEU A 27 14.22 9.12 2.44
N LEU A 28 13.72 7.99 2.94
CA LEU A 28 13.46 7.75 4.36
C LEU A 28 14.61 7.06 5.09
N LYS A 29 15.66 6.64 4.36
CA LYS A 29 16.79 5.85 4.87
C LYS A 29 16.33 4.56 5.55
N LEU A 30 15.40 3.87 4.90
CA LEU A 30 14.88 2.56 5.32
C LEU A 30 15.58 1.45 4.53
N GLU A 31 15.52 0.23 5.07
CA GLU A 31 15.86 -0.97 4.31
C GLU A 31 14.64 -1.48 3.54
N VAL A 32 14.86 -2.34 2.55
CA VAL A 32 13.80 -3.03 1.83
C VAL A 32 13.94 -4.53 2.04
N CYS A 33 12.84 -5.20 2.37
CA CYS A 33 12.74 -6.65 2.27
C CYS A 33 11.70 -6.99 1.21
N VAL A 34 12.11 -7.73 0.17
CA VAL A 34 11.16 -8.32 -0.78
C VAL A 34 10.72 -9.67 -0.26
N ILE A 35 9.41 -9.89 -0.15
CA ILE A 35 8.83 -11.16 0.30
C ILE A 35 7.99 -11.81 -0.79
N HIS A 36 8.20 -13.12 -0.99
CA HIS A 36 7.39 -13.97 -1.85
C HIS A 36 6.82 -15.13 -1.02
N ALA A 37 5.53 -15.41 -1.20
CA ALA A 37 4.87 -16.56 -0.59
C ALA A 37 4.65 -17.63 -1.67
N ILE A 38 5.38 -18.74 -1.58
CA ILE A 38 5.18 -19.90 -2.45
C ILE A 38 3.91 -20.60 -1.99
N HIS A 39 2.90 -20.66 -2.85
CA HIS A 39 1.63 -21.28 -2.46
C HIS A 39 1.86 -22.78 -2.16
N PRO A 40 1.24 -23.37 -1.13
CA PRO A 40 1.51 -24.78 -0.76
C PRO A 40 1.24 -25.80 -1.88
N THR A 41 0.37 -25.46 -2.84
CA THR A 41 0.07 -26.30 -4.00
C THR A 41 0.88 -25.93 -5.25
N GLU A 42 1.73 -24.90 -5.19
CA GLU A 42 2.58 -24.49 -6.31
C GLU A 42 3.68 -25.52 -6.54
N GLY A 43 3.97 -25.84 -7.80
CA GLY A 43 4.93 -26.90 -8.15
C GLY A 43 4.40 -28.33 -7.95
N ILE A 44 3.22 -28.50 -7.35
CA ILE A 44 2.56 -29.80 -7.15
C ILE A 44 1.49 -30.00 -8.24
N ASN A 45 1.89 -30.49 -9.41
CA ASN A 45 0.94 -31.20 -10.29
C ASN A 45 0.82 -32.65 -9.77
N ASN A 46 -0.36 -33.28 -9.86
CA ASN A 46 -0.74 -34.61 -9.29
C ASN A 46 0.14 -35.84 -9.67
N SER A 47 1.43 -35.68 -10.01
CA SER A 47 2.39 -36.75 -10.22
C SER A 47 3.32 -36.90 -9.01
N ILE A 48 3.59 -38.15 -8.62
CA ILE A 48 4.52 -38.54 -7.56
C ILE A 48 5.94 -37.99 -7.82
N TYR A 49 6.30 -37.80 -9.10
CA TYR A 49 7.58 -37.23 -9.52
C TYR A 49 7.80 -35.80 -9.02
N ASN A 50 6.76 -34.97 -8.90
CA ASN A 50 6.92 -33.57 -8.45
C ASN A 50 7.23 -33.45 -6.96
N ALA A 51 6.79 -34.41 -6.14
CA ALA A 51 7.12 -34.41 -4.70
C ALA A 51 8.62 -34.62 -4.45
N ILE A 52 9.32 -35.33 -5.35
CA ILE A 52 10.76 -35.57 -5.25
C ILE A 52 11.56 -34.29 -5.54
N PHE A 53 11.07 -33.43 -6.44
CA PHE A 53 11.77 -32.21 -6.86
C PHE A 53 11.25 -30.93 -6.19
N ILE A 54 10.40 -31.05 -5.18
CA ILE A 54 9.78 -29.89 -4.55
C ILE A 54 10.79 -28.98 -3.85
N GLU A 55 11.86 -29.54 -3.27
CA GLU A 55 12.94 -28.76 -2.66
C GLU A 55 13.75 -27.98 -3.71
N ASP A 56 13.99 -28.58 -4.89
CA ASP A 56 14.63 -27.90 -6.01
C ASP A 56 13.75 -26.77 -6.52
N TYR A 57 12.42 -26.98 -6.58
CA TYR A 57 11.46 -25.95 -6.92
C TYR A 57 11.51 -24.76 -5.96
N TYR A 58 11.49 -25.01 -4.65
CA TYR A 58 11.59 -23.97 -3.62
C TYR A 58 12.93 -23.24 -3.66
N ARG A 59 14.04 -23.98 -3.85
CA ARG A 59 15.36 -23.38 -4.04
C ARG A 59 15.40 -22.46 -5.26
N ASN A 60 14.85 -22.91 -6.39
CA ASN A 60 14.79 -22.11 -7.62
C ASN A 60 13.96 -20.83 -7.42
N LYS A 61 12.84 -20.89 -6.68
CA LYS A 61 12.04 -19.70 -6.34
C LYS A 61 12.79 -18.71 -5.45
N ARG A 62 13.58 -19.20 -4.48
CA ARG A 62 14.44 -18.35 -3.65
C ARG A 62 15.50 -17.64 -4.48
N GLU A 63 16.18 -18.35 -5.36
CA GLU A 63 17.19 -17.76 -6.25
C GLU A 63 16.56 -16.81 -7.28
N ALA A 64 15.37 -17.13 -7.80
CA ALA A 64 14.63 -16.23 -8.69
C ALA A 64 14.26 -14.91 -7.99
N LEU A 65 13.85 -14.94 -6.72
CA LEU A 65 13.56 -13.72 -5.96
C LEU A 65 14.81 -12.86 -5.75
N LYS A 66 15.95 -13.47 -5.43
CA LYS A 66 17.23 -12.77 -5.33
C LYS A 66 17.59 -12.10 -6.65
N ALA A 67 17.59 -12.87 -7.74
CA ALA A 67 17.90 -12.35 -9.07
C ALA A 67 16.96 -11.22 -9.49
N TRP A 68 15.66 -11.35 -9.18
CA TRP A 68 14.66 -10.32 -9.43
C TRP A 68 14.94 -9.04 -8.62
N ALA A 69 15.29 -9.15 -7.34
CA ALA A 69 15.64 -8.01 -6.51
C ALA A 69 16.94 -7.32 -6.98
N THR A 70 17.91 -8.10 -7.49
CA THR A 70 19.20 -7.58 -7.99
C THR A 70 19.02 -6.57 -9.13
N VAL A 71 18.01 -6.74 -9.98
CA VAL A 71 17.67 -5.78 -11.05
C VAL A 71 17.49 -4.35 -10.51
N TYR A 72 17.01 -4.20 -9.28
CA TYR A 72 16.78 -2.91 -8.65
C TYR A 72 17.99 -2.42 -7.85
N THR A 73 18.71 -3.31 -7.17
CA THR A 73 19.91 -2.93 -6.40
C THR A 73 21.09 -2.53 -7.28
N ASP A 74 21.14 -3.04 -8.52
CA ASP A 74 22.20 -2.73 -9.48
C ASP A 74 22.03 -1.35 -10.13
N LYS A 75 20.85 -0.72 -9.99
CA LYS A 75 20.63 0.66 -10.46
C LYS A 75 21.46 1.62 -9.60
N ASP A 76 22.24 2.49 -10.25
CA ASP A 76 23.15 3.42 -9.57
C ASP A 76 22.45 4.30 -8.52
N GLU A 77 21.21 4.70 -8.78
CA GLU A 77 20.38 5.52 -7.88
C GLU A 77 19.99 4.81 -6.57
N PHE A 78 20.02 3.47 -6.54
CA PHE A 78 19.56 2.67 -5.41
C PHE A 78 20.68 1.93 -4.66
N LYS A 79 21.95 2.15 -5.02
CA LYS A 79 23.10 1.48 -4.40
C LYS A 79 23.24 1.65 -2.89
N SER A 80 22.66 2.70 -2.32
CA SER A 80 22.67 2.97 -0.88
C SER A 80 21.54 2.28 -0.10
N VAL A 81 20.56 1.67 -0.79
CA VAL A 81 19.44 1.00 -0.16
C VAL A 81 19.80 -0.47 0.10
N SER A 82 19.77 -0.86 1.38
CA SER A 82 19.95 -2.26 1.79
C SER A 82 18.71 -3.07 1.39
N VAL A 83 18.89 -4.11 0.57
CA VAL A 83 17.81 -4.98 0.12
C VAL A 83 18.05 -6.42 0.55
N THR A 84 17.05 -7.02 1.18
CA THR A 84 17.02 -8.44 1.51
C THR A 84 15.84 -9.13 0.84
N THR A 85 15.89 -10.46 0.76
CA THR A 85 14.81 -11.27 0.18
C THR A 85 14.34 -12.35 1.14
N ARG A 86 13.02 -12.53 1.26
CA ARG A 86 12.39 -13.68 1.90
C ARG A 86 11.43 -14.41 0.99
N CYS A 87 11.54 -15.72 0.98
CA CYS A 87 10.75 -16.57 0.12
C CYS A 87 10.40 -17.83 0.90
N ASP A 88 9.16 -17.83 1.38
CA ASP A 88 8.63 -18.77 2.36
C ASP A 88 7.41 -19.49 1.78
N ILE A 89 7.18 -20.72 2.25
CA ILE A 89 6.09 -21.56 1.78
C ILE A 89 4.87 -21.30 2.64
N GLY A 90 3.73 -20.98 2.02
CA GLY A 90 2.50 -20.72 2.72
C GLY A 90 1.54 -19.83 1.94
N PHE A 91 0.35 -19.62 2.51
CA PHE A 91 -0.56 -18.62 1.98
C PHE A 91 0.01 -17.21 2.19
N LEU A 92 -0.13 -16.35 1.18
CA LEU A 92 0.35 -14.95 1.18
C LEU A 92 0.09 -14.23 2.51
N LYS A 93 -1.17 -14.28 2.98
CA LYS A 93 -1.59 -13.71 4.26
C LYS A 93 -0.72 -14.19 5.41
N THR A 94 -0.57 -15.51 5.56
CA THR A 94 0.14 -16.11 6.68
C THR A 94 1.62 -15.73 6.66
N VAL A 95 2.25 -15.80 5.49
CA VAL A 95 3.67 -15.46 5.31
C VAL A 95 3.92 -13.99 5.64
N ILE A 96 3.12 -13.07 5.10
CA ILE A 96 3.31 -11.63 5.35
C ILE A 96 3.00 -11.27 6.81
N THR A 97 1.89 -11.73 7.37
CA THR A 97 1.55 -11.43 8.77
C THR A 97 2.62 -11.97 9.72
N HIS A 98 3.09 -13.21 9.52
CA HIS A 98 4.16 -13.76 10.33
C HIS A 98 5.44 -12.93 10.24
N TYR A 99 5.81 -12.46 9.05
CA TYR A 99 6.98 -11.59 8.88
C TYR A 99 6.80 -10.25 9.61
N ILE A 100 5.68 -9.57 9.42
CA ILE A 100 5.38 -8.29 10.10
C ILE A 100 5.41 -8.44 11.62
N ASP A 101 4.93 -9.56 12.16
CA ASP A 101 4.91 -9.81 13.62
C ASP A 101 6.32 -10.02 14.21
N ASN A 102 7.31 -10.38 13.39
CA ASN A 102 8.67 -10.74 13.85
C ASN A 102 9.75 -9.73 13.46
N TYR A 103 9.43 -8.76 12.58
CA TYR A 103 10.39 -7.78 12.08
C TYR A 103 9.78 -6.38 12.07
N PRO A 104 10.59 -5.32 12.28
CA PRO A 104 10.10 -3.94 12.34
C PRO A 104 9.77 -3.38 10.94
N VAL A 105 8.59 -3.76 10.43
CA VAL A 105 8.05 -3.29 9.15
C VAL A 105 7.22 -2.02 9.37
N GLU A 106 7.66 -0.91 8.78
CA GLU A 106 6.97 0.39 8.88
C GLU A 106 5.90 0.55 7.79
N LEU A 107 6.13 -0.05 6.62
CA LEU A 107 5.26 0.06 5.46
C LEU A 107 5.26 -1.26 4.69
N LEU A 108 4.07 -1.72 4.30
CA LEU A 108 3.89 -2.79 3.33
C LEU A 108 3.59 -2.19 1.96
N ALA A 109 4.42 -2.44 0.95
CA ALA A 109 4.19 -2.05 -0.43
C ALA A 109 3.72 -3.26 -1.25
N MET A 110 2.63 -3.09 -2.01
CA MET A 110 2.08 -4.16 -2.86
C MET A 110 1.52 -3.61 -4.16
N GLY A 111 1.63 -4.42 -5.23
CA GLY A 111 0.88 -4.18 -6.46
C GLY A 111 -0.63 -4.40 -6.27
N ILE A 112 -1.45 -3.70 -7.07
CA ILE A 112 -2.91 -3.88 -7.05
C ILE A 112 -3.39 -5.07 -7.89
N THR A 113 -2.63 -5.46 -8.91
CA THR A 113 -2.88 -6.61 -9.77
C THR A 113 -1.81 -7.67 -9.57
N GLY A 114 -2.20 -8.94 -9.54
CA GLY A 114 -1.27 -10.06 -9.49
C GLY A 114 -0.85 -10.58 -10.87
N ALA A 115 0.14 -11.47 -10.89
CA ALA A 115 0.75 -12.07 -12.07
C ALA A 115 -0.23 -12.82 -12.98
N THR A 116 -1.34 -13.32 -12.41
CA THR A 116 -2.31 -14.07 -13.22
C THR A 116 -3.07 -13.18 -14.17
N GLY A 117 -3.30 -11.88 -13.88
CA GLY A 117 -4.01 -10.90 -14.73
C GLY A 117 -5.41 -11.27 -15.24
N LEU A 118 -5.79 -12.53 -15.14
CA LEU A 118 -6.83 -13.25 -15.89
C LEU A 118 -7.85 -13.90 -14.94
N SER A 119 -7.53 -14.07 -13.65
CA SER A 119 -8.47 -14.59 -12.65
C SER A 119 -9.26 -13.46 -11.96
N GLY A 120 -9.96 -12.65 -12.75
CA GLY A 120 -11.22 -11.95 -12.40
C GLY A 120 -11.27 -10.91 -11.27
N ILE A 121 -10.35 -10.88 -10.30
CA ILE A 121 -10.49 -10.07 -9.09
C ILE A 121 -9.22 -9.23 -8.86
N VAL A 122 -9.17 -8.09 -9.55
CA VAL A 122 -8.24 -6.98 -9.25
C VAL A 122 -8.32 -6.68 -7.76
N GLY A 123 -7.17 -6.45 -7.11
CA GLY A 123 -7.14 -6.02 -5.71
C GLY A 123 -7.54 -7.07 -4.68
N SER A 124 -7.79 -8.34 -5.03
CA SER A 124 -8.18 -9.39 -4.06
C SER A 124 -7.12 -9.60 -2.97
N ASN A 125 -5.86 -9.77 -3.36
CA ASN A 125 -4.74 -9.88 -2.42
C ASN A 125 -4.52 -8.57 -1.65
N ALA A 126 -4.55 -7.42 -2.33
CA ALA A 126 -4.42 -6.11 -1.69
C ALA A 126 -5.50 -5.88 -0.62
N SER A 127 -6.78 -6.04 -1.00
CA SER A 127 -7.96 -5.94 -0.13
C SER A 127 -7.89 -6.91 1.06
N MET A 128 -7.50 -8.16 0.81
CA MET A 128 -7.27 -9.14 1.87
C MET A 128 -6.17 -8.67 2.81
N MET A 129 -5.03 -8.20 2.29
CA MET A 129 -3.88 -7.80 3.09
C MET A 129 -4.21 -6.59 3.96
N VAL A 130 -4.74 -5.50 3.38
CA VAL A 130 -5.13 -4.31 4.16
C VAL A 130 -6.21 -4.63 5.20
N THR A 131 -7.06 -5.63 4.95
CA THR A 131 -8.04 -6.08 5.94
C THR A 131 -7.40 -6.86 7.09
N ARG A 132 -6.24 -7.48 6.89
CA ARG A 132 -5.62 -8.39 7.87
C ARG A 132 -4.44 -7.80 8.63
N VAL A 133 -3.61 -6.98 7.99
CA VAL A 133 -2.48 -6.34 8.66
C VAL A 133 -2.91 -5.06 9.37
N LYS A 134 -2.08 -4.64 10.34
CA LYS A 134 -2.16 -3.33 11.01
C LYS A 134 -1.03 -2.40 10.59
N THR A 135 -0.18 -2.84 9.66
CA THR A 135 0.92 -2.05 9.13
C THR A 135 0.41 -1.20 7.97
N PRO A 136 0.69 0.11 7.95
CA PRO A 136 0.37 0.98 6.82
C PRO A 136 0.72 0.30 5.50
N THR A 137 -0.23 0.29 4.55
CA THR A 137 -0.07 -0.47 3.32
C THR A 137 -0.24 0.42 2.10
N LEU A 138 0.82 0.56 1.31
CA LEU A 138 0.85 1.31 0.07
C LEU A 138 0.53 0.38 -1.12
N ILE A 139 -0.62 0.61 -1.74
CA ILE A 139 -1.06 -0.12 -2.93
C ILE A 139 -0.69 0.67 -4.18
N ILE A 140 0.12 0.05 -5.02
CA ILE A 140 0.73 0.65 -6.21
C ILE A 140 0.10 0.05 -7.49
N PRO A 141 -0.58 0.87 -8.29
CA PRO A 141 -1.11 0.48 -9.59
C PRO A 141 -0.03 0.24 -10.62
N LEU A 142 -0.26 -0.67 -11.57
CA LEU A 142 0.73 -1.04 -12.59
C LEU A 142 1.28 0.16 -13.39
N GLU A 143 0.39 1.00 -13.93
CA GLU A 143 0.76 2.10 -14.84
C GLU A 143 1.18 3.39 -14.10
N SER A 144 1.23 3.36 -12.78
CA SER A 144 1.59 4.53 -11.97
C SER A 144 3.11 4.77 -11.97
N ARG A 145 3.53 6.01 -11.74
CA ARG A 145 4.95 6.38 -11.60
C ARG A 145 5.16 7.14 -10.31
N PHE A 146 6.29 6.88 -9.67
CA PHE A 146 6.67 7.53 -8.43
C PHE A 146 6.60 9.07 -8.61
N PRO A 147 5.77 9.79 -7.84
CA PRO A 147 5.62 11.23 -7.98
C PRO A 147 6.78 11.97 -7.30
N ASP A 148 7.23 13.08 -7.89
CA ASP A 148 8.23 13.95 -7.28
C ASP A 148 7.63 14.74 -6.10
N VAL A 149 6.49 15.43 -6.34
CA VAL A 149 5.76 16.22 -5.33
C VAL A 149 4.27 15.89 -5.43
N PRO A 150 3.82 14.78 -4.82
CA PRO A 150 2.43 14.35 -4.88
C PRO A 150 1.47 15.29 -4.15
N ALA A 151 0.31 15.51 -4.75
CA ALA A 151 -0.89 15.93 -4.03
C ALA A 151 -1.41 14.76 -3.17
N ILE A 152 -1.39 14.91 -1.85
CA ILE A 152 -1.82 13.88 -0.90
C ILE A 152 -3.20 14.25 -0.34
N THR A 153 -4.13 13.30 -0.42
CA THR A 153 -5.51 13.45 0.07
C THR A 153 -5.82 12.40 1.11
N LEU A 154 -6.13 12.82 2.34
CA LEU A 154 -6.63 11.95 3.41
C LEU A 154 -8.16 11.98 3.45
N ALA A 155 -8.80 10.86 3.09
CA ALA A 155 -10.22 10.68 3.33
C ALA A 155 -10.46 10.14 4.76
N THR A 156 -11.30 10.82 5.53
CA THR A 156 -11.55 10.49 6.94
C THR A 156 -13.02 10.62 7.32
N ASP A 157 -13.44 9.87 8.32
CA ASP A 157 -14.73 9.96 9.01
C ASP A 157 -14.64 10.75 10.34
N TYR A 158 -13.45 11.21 10.71
CA TYR A 158 -13.07 11.77 12.02
C TYR A 158 -13.32 10.87 13.24
N GLU A 159 -14.02 9.75 13.10
CA GLU A 159 -14.23 8.76 14.15
C GLU A 159 -12.97 7.93 14.37
N THR A 160 -12.34 7.48 13.28
CA THR A 160 -11.24 6.54 13.34
C THR A 160 -9.98 7.18 13.92
N LYS A 161 -9.38 6.56 14.93
CA LYS A 161 -8.08 6.99 15.46
C LYS A 161 -6.98 6.36 14.62
N LEU A 162 -6.03 7.18 14.16
CA LEU A 162 -4.81 6.66 13.54
C LEU A 162 -3.93 6.04 14.61
N SER A 163 -3.40 4.84 14.37
CA SER A 163 -2.41 4.24 15.26
C SER A 163 -1.12 5.08 15.26
N PRO A 164 -0.25 4.96 16.27
CA PRO A 164 1.07 5.60 16.25
C PRO A 164 1.90 5.26 14.99
N ASN A 165 1.76 4.04 14.46
CA ASN A 165 2.44 3.62 13.24
C ASN A 165 1.88 4.32 12.00
N ASP A 166 0.56 4.51 11.93
CA ASP A 166 -0.08 5.24 10.83
C ASP A 166 0.29 6.72 10.81
N VAL A 167 0.31 7.34 12.00
CA VAL A 167 0.77 8.73 12.15
C VAL A 167 2.23 8.86 11.75
N THR A 168 3.07 7.89 12.13
CA THR A 168 4.48 7.85 11.73
C THR A 168 4.62 7.73 10.23
N ALA A 169 3.95 6.76 9.60
CA ALA A 169 4.01 6.55 8.16
C ALA A 169 3.51 7.77 7.36
N LEU A 170 2.42 8.41 7.82
CA LEU A 170 1.90 9.60 7.16
C LEU A 170 2.86 10.79 7.26
N ASN A 171 3.42 11.05 8.46
CA ASN A 171 4.44 12.09 8.64
C ASN A 171 5.72 11.80 7.84
N GLU A 172 6.15 10.54 7.79
CA GLU A 172 7.30 10.12 6.98
C GLU A 172 7.04 10.34 5.48
N MET A 173 5.86 9.96 4.96
CA MET A 173 5.52 10.25 3.55
C MET A 173 5.52 11.74 3.25
N ILE A 174 4.85 12.55 4.07
CA ILE A 174 4.80 14.01 3.90
C ILE A 174 6.23 14.59 3.87
N LYS A 175 7.10 14.10 4.76
CA LYS A 175 8.49 14.52 4.83
C LYS A 175 9.29 14.07 3.61
N ALA A 176 9.14 12.81 3.16
CA ALA A 176 9.82 12.26 2.00
C ALA A 176 9.53 13.09 0.74
N PHE A 177 8.27 13.48 0.58
CA PHE A 177 7.78 14.23 -0.57
C PHE A 177 7.89 15.76 -0.43
N HIS A 178 8.37 16.25 0.73
CA HIS A 178 8.36 17.68 1.06
C HIS A 178 6.98 18.33 0.86
N THR A 179 5.91 17.56 1.11
CA THR A 179 4.53 18.00 0.94
C THR A 179 4.20 19.07 1.97
N LYS A 180 4.06 20.32 1.51
CA LYS A 180 3.73 21.44 2.41
C LYS A 180 2.25 21.48 2.79
N GLN A 181 1.40 21.03 1.89
CA GLN A 181 -0.04 21.13 2.01
C GLN A 181 -0.68 19.76 1.70
N MET A 182 -1.57 19.31 2.56
CA MET A 182 -2.30 18.06 2.42
C MET A 182 -3.80 18.33 2.40
N GLN A 183 -4.52 17.70 1.49
CA GLN A 183 -5.97 17.74 1.44
C GLN A 183 -6.54 16.76 2.47
N VAL A 184 -7.54 17.19 3.23
CA VAL A 184 -8.32 16.35 4.12
C VAL A 184 -9.76 16.37 3.62
N LEU A 185 -10.26 15.22 3.17
CA LEU A 185 -11.62 15.06 2.70
C LEU A 185 -12.47 14.43 3.81
N TYR A 186 -13.51 15.14 4.22
CA TYR A 186 -14.60 14.61 5.03
C TYR A 186 -15.86 14.50 4.16
N VAL A 187 -16.35 13.27 3.99
CA VAL A 187 -17.61 13.01 3.28
C VAL A 187 -18.68 12.75 4.32
N ASP A 188 -19.72 13.56 4.32
CA ASP A 188 -20.71 13.60 5.39
C ASP A 188 -22.14 13.42 4.86
N GLU A 189 -22.90 12.57 5.55
CA GLU A 189 -24.34 12.43 5.33
C GLU A 189 -25.16 13.29 6.33
N LYS A 190 -24.60 13.68 7.49
CA LYS A 190 -25.26 14.46 8.57
C LYS A 190 -24.24 15.24 9.43
N SER A 191 -24.16 16.55 9.23
CA SER A 191 -23.14 17.40 9.86
C SER A 191 -23.39 17.70 11.35
N ASP A 192 -22.54 17.14 12.22
CA ASP A 192 -22.32 17.62 13.58
C ASP A 192 -21.05 18.49 13.61
N VAL A 193 -21.23 19.80 13.81
CA VAL A 193 -20.14 20.79 13.87
C VAL A 193 -19.10 20.44 14.94
N LYS A 194 -19.54 19.89 16.09
CA LYS A 194 -18.63 19.55 17.18
C LYS A 194 -17.75 18.36 16.82
N HIS A 195 -18.31 17.37 16.12
CA HIS A 195 -17.58 16.22 15.62
C HIS A 195 -16.46 16.66 14.66
N ILE A 196 -16.81 17.50 13.68
CA ILE A 196 -15.86 18.06 12.70
C ILE A 196 -14.73 18.82 13.41
N GLN A 197 -15.05 19.78 14.28
CA GLN A 197 -14.05 20.58 14.99
C GLN A 197 -13.08 19.72 15.82
N THR A 198 -13.60 18.68 16.47
CA THR A 198 -12.77 17.75 17.26
C THR A 198 -11.83 16.94 16.36
N GLY A 199 -12.34 16.44 15.24
CA GLY A 199 -11.56 15.71 14.25
C GLY A 199 -10.43 16.53 13.63
N GLU A 200 -10.73 17.76 13.23
CA GLU A 200 -9.74 18.70 12.68
C GLU A 200 -8.64 19.04 13.68
N ALA A 201 -9.02 19.36 14.92
CA ALA A 201 -8.05 19.68 15.98
C ALA A 201 -7.10 18.50 16.22
N ARG A 202 -7.63 17.28 16.25
CA ARG A 202 -6.83 16.06 16.38
C ARG A 202 -5.89 15.87 15.21
N LEU A 203 -6.34 16.06 13.97
CA LEU A 203 -5.44 15.92 12.80
C LEU A 203 -4.33 16.97 12.80
N LYS A 204 -4.63 18.22 13.20
CA LYS A 204 -3.62 19.27 13.36
C LYS A 204 -2.58 18.91 14.42
N GLU A 205 -2.97 18.24 15.50
CA GLU A 205 -2.05 17.74 16.52
C GLU A 205 -1.16 16.61 16.00
N LEU A 206 -1.72 15.68 15.21
CA LEU A 206 -0.98 14.55 14.64
C LEU A 206 -0.03 14.93 13.49
N LEU A 207 -0.33 16.04 12.79
CA LEU A 207 0.41 16.52 11.62
C LEU A 207 0.81 18.00 11.80
N PRO A 208 1.59 18.34 12.83
CA PRO A 208 1.82 19.74 13.23
C PRO A 208 2.70 20.53 12.25
N HIS A 209 3.35 19.85 11.31
CA HIS A 209 4.28 20.45 10.35
C HIS A 209 3.71 20.54 8.92
N THR A 210 2.42 20.24 8.76
CA THR A 210 1.75 20.18 7.46
C THR A 210 0.54 21.10 7.47
N GLU A 211 0.40 21.92 6.44
CA GLU A 211 -0.81 22.70 6.25
C GLU A 211 -1.96 21.78 5.80
N LEU A 212 -3.05 21.74 6.57
CA LEU A 212 -4.20 20.89 6.28
C LEU A 212 -5.31 21.71 5.62
N MET A 213 -5.65 21.38 4.38
CA MET A 213 -6.81 21.91 3.67
C MET A 213 -8.02 21.01 3.88
N PHE A 214 -8.96 21.44 4.71
CA PHE A 214 -10.19 20.69 4.97
C PHE A 214 -11.21 20.94 3.87
N ASN A 215 -11.71 19.85 3.28
CA ASN A 215 -12.70 19.81 2.22
C ASN A 215 -13.89 18.97 2.70
N TYR A 216 -15.10 19.42 2.41
CA TYR A 216 -16.32 18.79 2.88
C TYR A 216 -17.24 18.53 1.70
N LEU A 217 -17.65 17.28 1.52
CA LEU A 217 -18.70 16.90 0.59
C LEU A 217 -19.93 16.46 1.37
N LYS A 218 -21.09 17.01 0.99
CA LYS A 218 -22.40 16.71 1.58
C LYS A 218 -23.23 15.87 0.62
N ASP A 219 -24.21 15.15 1.17
CA ASP A 219 -25.23 14.43 0.41
C ASP A 219 -24.67 13.34 -0.54
N SER A 220 -23.49 12.81 -0.23
CA SER A 220 -22.82 11.78 -1.01
C SER A 220 -22.43 10.61 -0.11
N THR A 221 -22.51 9.39 -0.63
CA THR A 221 -21.96 8.23 0.10
C THR A 221 -20.43 8.37 0.17
N PRO A 222 -19.74 7.86 1.20
CA PRO A 222 -18.30 8.01 1.34
C PRO A 222 -17.49 7.63 0.09
N LEU A 223 -17.86 6.52 -0.57
CA LEU A 223 -17.20 6.12 -1.81
C LEU A 223 -17.47 7.12 -2.94
N SER A 224 -18.72 7.49 -3.16
CA SER A 224 -19.08 8.44 -4.23
C SER A 224 -18.41 9.81 -4.01
N GLY A 225 -18.38 10.30 -2.77
CA GLY A 225 -17.73 11.57 -2.43
C GLY A 225 -16.22 11.51 -2.62
N ILE A 226 -15.56 10.41 -2.24
CA ILE A 226 -14.13 10.21 -2.57
C ILE A 226 -13.93 10.27 -4.08
N MET A 227 -14.77 9.59 -4.87
CA MET A 227 -14.65 9.59 -6.32
C MET A 227 -14.84 11.00 -6.90
N GLU A 228 -15.92 11.69 -6.53
CA GLU A 228 -16.20 13.08 -6.95
C GLU A 228 -15.03 14.01 -6.62
N PHE A 229 -14.48 13.89 -5.40
CA PHE A 229 -13.35 14.71 -4.98
C PHE A 229 -12.09 14.48 -5.83
N ILE A 230 -11.70 13.24 -6.10
CA ILE A 230 -10.53 12.95 -6.96
C ILE A 230 -10.77 13.31 -8.44
N GLU A 231 -12.01 13.62 -8.82
CA GLU A 231 -12.39 14.10 -10.15
C GLU A 231 -12.17 15.60 -10.30
N GLU A 232 -12.47 16.34 -9.23
CA GLU A 232 -12.41 17.80 -9.20
C GLU A 232 -11.08 18.34 -8.67
N HIS A 233 -10.37 17.53 -7.88
CA HIS A 233 -9.13 17.90 -7.21
C HIS A 233 -8.00 16.93 -7.55
N GLU A 234 -6.82 17.48 -7.86
CA GLU A 234 -5.62 16.69 -8.08
C GLU A 234 -5.30 15.85 -6.83
N THR A 235 -5.24 14.53 -7.00
CA THR A 235 -4.91 13.57 -5.95
C THR A 235 -3.96 12.54 -6.53
N ASP A 236 -2.69 12.60 -6.15
CA ASP A 236 -1.67 11.61 -6.54
C ASP A 236 -1.66 10.43 -5.56
N ILE A 237 -1.80 10.71 -4.26
CA ILE A 237 -1.81 9.68 -3.22
C ILE A 237 -3.09 9.82 -2.41
N LEU A 238 -3.95 8.80 -2.49
CA LEU A 238 -5.17 8.71 -1.71
C LEU A 238 -4.90 7.92 -0.43
N CYS A 239 -4.96 8.60 0.71
CA CYS A 239 -4.87 8.02 2.05
C CYS A 239 -6.27 7.68 2.57
N LEU A 240 -6.46 6.44 3.01
CA LEU A 240 -7.73 5.92 3.52
C LEU A 240 -7.54 5.31 4.90
N VAL A 241 -8.51 5.47 5.79
CA VAL A 241 -8.46 4.83 7.12
C VAL A 241 -9.39 3.61 7.16
N LYS A 242 -8.89 2.48 7.67
CA LYS A 242 -9.51 1.15 7.52
C LYS A 242 -10.87 0.92 8.17
N HIS A 243 -11.31 1.74 9.12
CA HIS A 243 -12.55 1.53 9.89
C HIS A 243 -13.75 1.14 9.00
N HIS A 244 -13.82 1.70 7.79
CA HIS A 244 -14.78 1.29 6.77
C HIS A 244 -14.29 0.11 5.91
N HIS A 245 -14.26 -1.09 6.48
CA HIS A 245 -13.98 -2.33 5.73
C HIS A 245 -14.78 -2.45 4.41
N ASN A 246 -16.02 -1.95 4.42
CA ASN A 246 -16.88 -1.91 3.24
C ASN A 246 -16.36 -0.97 2.15
N ILE A 247 -15.79 0.19 2.50
CA ILE A 247 -15.21 1.13 1.54
C ILE A 247 -13.96 0.52 0.92
N ILE A 248 -13.05 -0.04 1.73
CA ILE A 248 -11.85 -0.72 1.24
C ILE A 248 -12.21 -1.81 0.23
N TYR A 249 -13.12 -2.72 0.59
CA TYR A 249 -13.52 -3.81 -0.30
C TYR A 249 -14.14 -3.29 -1.61
N ARG A 250 -14.95 -2.22 -1.53
CA ARG A 250 -15.54 -1.59 -2.70
C ARG A 250 -14.50 -0.84 -3.54
N LEU A 251 -13.54 -0.15 -2.94
CA LEU A 251 -12.47 0.55 -3.65
C LEU A 251 -11.58 -0.39 -4.45
N PHE A 252 -11.28 -1.55 -3.87
CA PHE A 252 -10.48 -2.58 -4.54
C PHE A 252 -11.28 -3.46 -5.52
N ASN A 253 -12.53 -3.10 -5.83
CA ASN A 253 -13.23 -3.74 -6.95
C ASN A 253 -12.64 -3.24 -8.28
N ARG A 254 -12.66 -4.08 -9.33
CA ARG A 254 -12.07 -3.75 -10.64
C ARG A 254 -12.59 -2.44 -11.24
N SER A 255 -13.90 -2.20 -11.23
CA SER A 255 -14.49 -0.99 -11.80
C SER A 255 -14.04 0.28 -11.08
N THR A 256 -14.00 0.27 -9.76
CA THR A 256 -13.62 1.41 -8.93
C THR A 256 -12.13 1.67 -8.99
N VAL A 257 -11.29 0.62 -8.91
CA VAL A 257 -9.85 0.76 -9.17
C VAL A 257 -9.61 1.40 -10.52
N ASN A 258 -10.21 0.89 -11.60
CA ASN A 258 -10.01 1.46 -12.93
C ASN A 258 -10.44 2.93 -13.01
N GLN A 259 -11.53 3.30 -12.33
CA GLN A 259 -12.00 4.68 -12.28
C GLN A 259 -11.02 5.58 -11.52
N ILE A 260 -10.53 5.15 -10.35
CA ILE A 260 -9.47 5.85 -9.59
C ILE A 260 -8.21 6.02 -10.45
N MET A 261 -7.82 4.96 -11.15
CA MET A 261 -6.63 4.96 -11.99
C MET A 261 -6.75 5.85 -13.21
N SER A 262 -7.94 5.94 -13.82
CA SER A 262 -8.20 6.86 -14.93
C SER A 262 -8.09 8.34 -14.53
N ARG A 263 -8.09 8.63 -13.22
CA ARG A 263 -8.02 9.98 -12.64
C ARG A 263 -6.64 10.30 -12.07
N SER A 264 -5.60 9.62 -12.56
CA SER A 264 -4.19 9.89 -12.24
C SER A 264 -3.77 9.63 -10.79
N VAL A 265 -4.59 8.97 -9.96
CA VAL A 265 -4.15 8.52 -8.64
C VAL A 265 -3.02 7.51 -8.80
N LYS A 266 -1.85 7.86 -8.27
CA LYS A 266 -0.60 7.11 -8.40
C LYS A 266 -0.42 6.05 -7.32
N ALA A 267 -1.02 6.23 -6.15
CA ALA A 267 -1.00 5.21 -5.09
C ALA A 267 -2.16 5.37 -4.11
N ILE A 268 -2.51 4.28 -3.43
CA ILE A 268 -3.48 4.29 -2.33
C ILE A 268 -2.76 3.85 -1.06
N LEU A 269 -2.66 4.73 -0.07
CA LEU A 269 -2.15 4.37 1.25
C LEU A 269 -3.32 4.01 2.15
N VAL A 270 -3.38 2.77 2.60
CA VAL A 270 -4.35 2.34 3.62
C VAL A 270 -3.68 2.39 4.98
N LEU A 271 -4.26 3.23 5.83
CA LEU A 271 -3.93 3.42 7.24
C LEU A 271 -4.89 2.60 8.12
N HIS A 272 -4.42 2.26 9.30
CA HIS A 272 -5.11 1.39 10.27
C HIS A 272 -5.46 2.15 11.57
N GLU A 273 -6.04 1.39 12.51
CA GLU A 273 -6.33 1.82 13.89
C GLU A 273 -5.44 1.04 14.87
#